data_AF-A0A0F9G324-F1
#
_entry.id   AF-A0A0F9G324-F1
#
_cell.length_a   1.000
_cell.length_b   1.000
_cell.length_c   1.000
_cell.angle_alpha   90.00
_cell.angle_beta   90.00
_cell.angle_gamma   90.00
#
_symmetry.space_group_name_H-M   'P 1'
#
loop_
_entity.id
_entity.type
_entity.pdbx_description
1 polymer ?
#
loop_
_entity_poly.entity_id
_entity_poly.type
_entity_poly.pdbx_seq_one_letter_code
_entity_poly.pdbx_strand_id
1 'polypeptide(L)'
;MVTELDIEPEAPETIAQSIIPYNRDDDRARYLGLRSSGFSIREAMRWLGKAHSTLSYWRESEEFVSLEKRLPEFRKTLSLEYVGLEFLRNYRLVLEKDVRVIRHSLEFETGEDGKKRP
;
A
#
# COMPACT_ATOMS: atom_id res chain seq x y z
N MET A 1 -26.71 -1.38 10.81
CA MET A 1 -25.72 -2.38 10.37
C MET A 1 -24.88 -1.71 9.31
N VAL A 2 -23.67 -1.26 9.67
CA VAL A 2 -22.74 -0.70 8.70
C VAL A 2 -22.07 -1.89 8.04
N THR A 3 -22.30 -2.04 6.74
CA THR A 3 -21.66 -3.04 5.89
C THR A 3 -20.15 -2.93 6.04
N GLU A 4 -19.51 -4.01 6.51
CA GLU A 4 -18.08 -4.21 6.36
C GLU A 4 -17.77 -4.03 4.88
N LEU A 5 -17.12 -2.91 4.54
CA LEU A 5 -16.47 -2.76 3.26
C LEU A 5 -15.36 -3.81 3.29
N ASP A 6 -15.58 -4.91 2.56
CA ASP A 6 -14.55 -5.88 2.17
C ASP A 6 -13.50 -5.13 1.34
N ILE A 7 -12.66 -4.34 2.00
CA ILE A 7 -11.45 -3.78 1.43
C ILE A 7 -10.50 -4.98 1.38
N GLU A 8 -10.57 -5.74 0.30
CA GLU A 8 -9.50 -6.67 -0.03
C GLU A 8 -8.20 -5.86 0.06
N PRO A 9 -7.20 -6.33 0.83
CA PRO A 9 -5.95 -5.61 0.94
C PRO A 9 -5.41 -5.49 -0.48
N GLU A 10 -5.38 -4.26 -1.02
CA GLU A 10 -4.82 -4.00 -2.33
C GLU A 10 -3.47 -4.68 -2.37
N ALA A 11 -3.30 -5.62 -3.33
CA ALA A 11 -2.07 -6.35 -3.44
C ALA A 11 -0.92 -5.32 -3.45
N PRO A 12 0.20 -5.56 -2.75
CA PRO A 12 1.32 -4.60 -2.68
C PRO A 12 1.83 -4.16 -4.08
N GLU A 13 1.49 -4.95 -5.10
CA GLU A 13 1.63 -4.69 -6.52
C GLU A 13 0.88 -3.45 -7.02
N THR A 14 -0.33 -3.18 -6.51
CA THR A 14 -1.19 -2.06 -6.93
C THR A 14 -0.60 -0.72 -6.51
N ILE A 15 -0.02 -0.65 -5.30
CA ILE A 15 0.69 0.53 -4.82
C ILE A 15 1.97 0.73 -5.65
N ALA A 16 2.71 -0.35 -5.91
CA ALA A 16 3.92 -0.32 -6.74
C ALA A 16 3.68 0.13 -8.18
N GLN A 17 2.52 -0.21 -8.76
CA GLN A 17 2.12 0.20 -10.10
C GLN A 17 1.67 1.65 -10.18
N SER A 18 1.11 2.20 -9.09
CA SER A 18 0.56 3.57 -9.07
C SER A 18 1.59 4.67 -9.38
N ILE A 19 2.87 4.40 -9.13
CA ILE A 19 3.97 5.36 -9.34
C ILE A 19 4.63 5.26 -10.72
N ILE A 20 4.21 4.29 -11.55
CA ILE A 20 4.82 4.02 -12.86
C ILE A 20 3.97 4.68 -13.95
N PRO A 21 4.58 5.42 -14.90
CA PRO A 21 3.86 6.11 -15.97
C PRO A 21 3.46 5.14 -17.11
N TYR A 22 2.78 4.06 -16.77
CA TYR A 22 2.13 3.13 -17.70
C TYR A 22 0.67 2.93 -17.26
N ASN A 23 -0.18 2.43 -18.16
CA ASN A 23 -1.49 1.93 -17.75
C ASN A 23 -1.29 0.76 -16.77
N ARG A 24 -2.10 0.67 -15.72
CA ARG A 24 -2.01 -0.37 -14.67
C ARG A 24 -2.19 -1.78 -15.25
N ASP A 25 -2.94 -1.89 -16.34
CA ASP A 25 -3.17 -3.15 -17.06
C ASP A 25 -1.98 -3.58 -17.95
N ASP A 26 -0.96 -2.73 -18.11
CA ASP A 26 0.21 -3.06 -18.92
C ASP A 26 1.19 -3.96 -18.15
N ASP A 27 1.56 -5.09 -18.75
CA ASP A 27 2.53 -6.02 -18.19
C ASP A 27 3.90 -5.36 -17.90
N ARG A 28 4.27 -4.29 -18.62
CA ARG A 28 5.46 -3.47 -18.36
C ARG A 28 5.34 -2.70 -17.06
N ALA A 29 4.15 -2.16 -16.75
CA ALA A 29 3.87 -1.48 -15.49
C ALA A 29 4.01 -2.46 -14.32
N ARG A 30 3.39 -3.63 -14.46
CA ARG A 30 3.44 -4.71 -13.47
C ARG A 30 4.88 -5.19 -13.24
N TYR A 31 5.65 -5.36 -14.32
CA TYR A 31 7.08 -5.70 -14.25
C TYR A 31 7.88 -4.66 -13.47
N LEU A 32 7.78 -3.38 -13.85
CA LEU A 32 8.50 -2.29 -13.20
C LEU A 32 8.08 -2.16 -11.74
N GLY A 33 6.81 -2.42 -11.42
CA GLY A 33 6.28 -2.42 -10.05
C GLY A 33 6.94 -3.49 -9.19
N LEU A 34 6.93 -4.74 -9.66
CA LEU A 34 7.60 -5.87 -8.99
C LEU A 34 9.11 -5.60 -8.81
N ARG A 35 9.78 -5.07 -9.82
CA ARG A 35 11.21 -4.72 -9.75
C ARG A 35 11.48 -3.59 -8.74
N SER A 36 10.54 -2.66 -8.60
CA SER A 36 10.61 -1.57 -7.63
C SER A 36 10.34 -2.07 -6.21
N SER A 37 9.52 -3.11 -6.04
CA SER A 37 9.30 -3.78 -4.75
C SER A 37 10.42 -4.75 -4.34
N GLY A 38 11.50 -4.86 -5.12
CA GLY A 38 12.69 -5.63 -4.76
C GLY A 38 12.78 -7.04 -5.37
N PHE A 39 11.79 -7.48 -6.14
CA PHE A 39 11.85 -8.77 -6.84
C PHE A 39 12.97 -8.79 -7.89
N SER A 40 13.62 -9.94 -8.02
CA SER A 40 14.58 -10.18 -9.11
C SER A 40 13.86 -10.23 -10.47
N ILE A 41 14.62 -10.09 -11.56
CA ILE A 41 14.07 -10.22 -12.92
C ILE A 41 13.36 -11.58 -13.10
N ARG A 42 13.98 -12.66 -12.63
CA ARG A 42 13.42 -14.01 -12.77
C ARG A 42 12.09 -14.16 -12.02
N GLU A 43 12.04 -13.66 -10.80
CA GLU A 43 10.80 -13.71 -10.00
C GLU A 43 9.71 -12.84 -10.63
N ALA A 44 10.04 -11.63 -11.06
CA ALA A 44 9.08 -10.73 -11.71
C ALA A 44 8.50 -11.36 -12.99
N MET A 45 9.36 -11.92 -13.85
CA MET A 45 8.89 -12.59 -15.07
C MET A 45 8.07 -13.85 -14.79
N ARG A 46 8.43 -14.61 -13.74
CA ARG A 46 7.65 -15.77 -13.28
C ARG A 46 6.26 -15.34 -12.78
N TRP A 47 6.17 -14.27 -11.99
CA TRP A 47 4.90 -13.72 -11.51
C TRP A 47 4.01 -13.24 -12.65
N LEU A 48 4.59 -12.67 -13.70
CA LEU A 48 3.87 -12.25 -14.90
C LEU A 48 3.49 -13.41 -15.83
N GLY A 49 4.04 -14.61 -15.61
CA GLY A 49 3.88 -15.74 -16.52
C GLY A 49 4.50 -15.48 -17.91
N LYS A 50 5.53 -14.64 -18.00
CA LYS A 50 6.16 -14.25 -19.28
C LYS A 50 7.56 -14.81 -19.41
N ALA A 51 7.98 -15.04 -20.66
CA ALA A 51 9.33 -15.51 -20.98
C ALA A 51 10.35 -14.37 -20.93
N HIS A 52 11.61 -14.69 -20.67
CA HIS A 52 12.70 -13.71 -20.71
C HIS A 52 12.85 -13.00 -22.07
N SER A 53 12.47 -13.65 -23.17
CA SER A 53 12.45 -13.04 -24.51
C SER A 53 11.49 -11.84 -24.59
N THR A 54 10.37 -11.86 -23.86
CA THR A 54 9.43 -10.74 -23.77
C THR A 54 10.10 -9.51 -23.14
N LEU A 55 10.95 -9.71 -22.13
CA LEU A 55 11.70 -8.60 -21.53
C LEU A 55 12.74 -8.03 -22.51
N SER A 56 13.41 -8.89 -23.28
CA SER A 56 14.33 -8.42 -24.33
C SER A 56 13.60 -7.54 -25.34
N TYR A 57 12.41 -7.96 -25.78
CA TYR A 57 11.55 -7.18 -26.67
C TYR A 57 11.15 -5.82 -26.04
N TRP A 58 10.73 -5.78 -24.77
CA TRP A 58 10.41 -4.51 -24.12
C TRP A 58 11.60 -3.55 -24.04
N ARG A 59 12.82 -4.08 -23.87
CA ARG A 59 14.06 -3.30 -23.83
C ARG A 59 14.51 -2.77 -25.19
N GLU A 60 13.83 -3.11 -26.29
CA GLU A 60 14.03 -2.44 -27.58
C GLU A 60 13.48 -1.01 -27.56
N SER A 61 12.51 -0.71 -26.68
CA SER A 61 12.00 0.64 -26.47
C SER A 61 12.89 1.45 -25.52
N GLU A 62 13.40 2.58 -26.00
CA GLU A 62 14.20 3.51 -25.20
C GLU A 62 13.41 4.03 -23.99
N GLU A 63 12.10 4.27 -24.16
CA GLU A 63 11.21 4.69 -23.08
C GLU A 63 11.22 3.68 -21.93
N PHE A 64 11.03 2.38 -22.24
CA PHE A 64 11.03 1.33 -21.22
C PHE A 64 12.39 1.21 -20.52
N VAL A 65 13.48 1.28 -21.27
CA VAL A 65 14.84 1.25 -20.71
C VAL A 65 15.10 2.46 -19.80
N SER A 66 14.60 3.64 -20.17
CA SER A 66 14.74 4.84 -19.35
C SER A 66 14.02 4.69 -18.01
N LEU A 67 12.83 4.08 -18.01
CA LEU A 67 12.06 3.79 -16.80
C LEU A 67 12.71 2.69 -15.96
N GLU A 68 13.26 1.65 -16.59
CA GLU A 68 13.99 0.60 -15.88
C GLU A 68 15.25 1.15 -15.16
N LYS A 69 15.93 2.14 -15.75
CA LYS A 69 17.06 2.83 -15.10
C LYS A 69 16.62 3.63 -13.86
N ARG A 70 15.37 4.09 -13.83
CA ARG A 70 14.78 4.86 -12.72
C ARG A 70 14.20 4.01 -11.59
N LEU A 71 14.34 2.68 -11.65
CA LEU A 71 13.94 1.77 -10.56
C LEU A 71 14.43 2.19 -9.15
N PRO A 72 15.65 2.74 -8.97
CA PRO A 72 16.08 3.22 -7.65
C PRO A 72 15.26 4.41 -7.13
N GLU A 73 14.78 5.28 -8.02
CA GLU A 73 13.88 6.38 -7.65
C GLU A 73 12.52 5.82 -7.23
N PHE A 74 11.96 4.90 -8.02
CA PHE A 74 10.70 4.24 -7.72
C PHE A 74 10.73 3.48 -6.40
N ARG A 75 11.85 2.81 -6.08
CA ARG A 75 12.09 2.19 -4.77
C ARG A 75 12.00 3.19 -3.63
N LYS A 76 12.66 4.35 -3.75
CA LYS A 76 12.65 5.38 -2.72
C LYS A 76 11.23 5.92 -2.51
N THR A 77 10.53 6.22 -3.60
CA THR A 77 9.13 6.67 -3.54
C THR A 77 8.25 5.62 -2.87
N LEU A 78 8.34 4.34 -3.27
CA LEU A 78 7.55 3.27 -2.64
C LEU A 78 7.85 3.09 -1.15
N SER A 79 9.12 3.24 -0.76
CA SER A 79 9.51 3.16 0.64
C SER A 79 8.82 4.24 1.47
N LEU A 80 8.74 5.47 0.95
CA LEU A 80 8.08 6.59 1.60
C LEU A 80 6.56 6.39 1.67
N GLU A 81 5.93 5.95 0.58
CA GLU A 81 4.50 5.65 0.54
C GLU A 81 4.14 4.53 1.52
N TYR A 82 4.94 3.46 1.58
CA TYR A 82 4.71 2.36 2.50
C TYR A 82 4.82 2.81 3.97
N VAL A 83 5.83 3.62 4.31
CA VAL A 83 5.96 4.22 5.64
C VAL A 83 4.77 5.13 5.95
N GLY A 84 4.30 5.91 4.98
CA GLY A 84 3.11 6.75 5.11
C GLY A 84 1.84 5.94 5.42
N LEU A 85 1.63 4.84 4.71
CA LEU A 85 0.49 3.94 4.94
C LEU A 85 0.57 3.26 6.30
N GLU A 86 1.73 2.75 6.71
CA GLU A 86 1.92 2.18 8.05
C GLU A 86 1.69 3.23 9.14
N PHE A 87 2.18 4.46 8.96
CA PHE A 87 1.94 5.57 9.87
C PHE A 87 0.44 5.88 9.98
N LEU A 88 -0.26 6.03 8.86
CA LEU A 88 -1.71 6.31 8.85
C LEU A 88 -2.51 5.19 9.51
N ARG A 89 -2.16 3.92 9.24
CA ARG A 89 -2.79 2.75 9.89
C ARG A 89 -2.59 2.82 11.40
N ASN A 90 -1.36 3.03 11.86
CA ASN A 90 -1.05 3.11 13.28
C ASN A 90 -1.73 4.31 13.94
N TYR A 91 -1.76 5.45 13.27
CA TYR A 91 -2.42 6.66 13.74
C TYR A 91 -3.93 6.46 13.91
N ARG A 92 -4.59 5.80 12.95
CA ARG A 92 -6.00 5.43 13.07
C ARG A 92 -6.27 4.54 14.29
N LEU A 93 -5.43 3.53 14.54
CA LEU A 93 -5.56 2.67 15.73
C LEU A 93 -5.40 3.47 17.04
N VAL A 94 -4.48 4.44 17.07
CA VAL A 94 -4.32 5.34 18.22
C VAL A 94 -5.58 6.18 18.43
N LEU A 95 -6.14 6.78 17.37
CA LEU A 95 -7.38 7.55 17.46
C LEU A 95 -8.57 6.69 17.91
N GLU A 96 -8.70 5.46 17.41
CA GLU A 96 -9.76 4.53 17.83
C GLU A 96 -9.62 4.17 19.33
N LYS A 97 -8.39 4.02 19.82
CA LYS A 97 -8.12 3.81 21.24
C LYS A 97 -8.46 5.06 22.06
N ASP A 98 -8.10 6.24 21.58
CA ASP A 98 -8.36 7.51 22.26
C ASP A 98 -9.87 7.78 22.36
N VAL A 99 -10.61 7.58 21.27
CA VAL A 99 -12.09 7.65 21.25
C VAL A 99 -12.70 6.69 22.28
N ARG A 100 -12.16 5.47 22.41
CA ARG A 100 -12.64 4.50 23.41
C ARG A 100 -12.41 4.98 24.83
N VAL A 101 -11.25 5.58 25.12
CA VAL A 101 -10.91 6.13 26.44
C VAL A 101 -11.82 7.31 26.76
N ILE A 102 -11.94 8.27 25.85
CA ILE A 102 -12.81 9.46 26.02
C ILE A 102 -14.25 9.02 26.26
N ARG A 103 -14.76 8.08 25.46
CA ARG A 103 -16.12 7.55 25.64
C ARG A 103 -16.30 6.89 27.00
N HIS A 104 -15.34 6.08 27.43
CA HIS A 104 -15.38 5.45 28.75
C HIS A 104 -15.39 6.48 29.88
N SER A 105 -14.54 7.51 29.80
CA SER A 105 -14.50 8.61 30.77
C SER A 105 -15.81 9.41 30.82
N LEU A 106 -16.42 9.71 29.68
CA LEU A 106 -17.70 10.41 29.62
C LEU A 106 -18.87 9.57 30.15
N GLU A 107 -18.89 8.27 29.89
CA GLU A 107 -19.89 7.36 30.43
C GLU A 107 -19.79 7.25 31.97
N PHE A 108 -18.58 7.36 32.54
CA PHE A 108 -18.40 7.44 34.00
C PHE A 108 -18.82 8.79 34.61
N GLU A 109 -18.65 9.91 33.91
CA GLU A 109 -19.09 11.22 34.41
C GLU A 109 -20.62 11.32 34.50
N THR A 110 -21.36 10.60 33.66
CA THR A 110 -22.83 10.54 33.75
C THR A 110 -23.36 9.58 34.82
N GLY A 111 -22.50 8.84 35.51
CA GLY A 111 -22.86 7.77 36.45
C GLY A 111 -22.88 8.14 37.93
N GLU A 112 -22.34 9.29 38.35
CA GLU A 112 -22.20 9.63 39.77
C GLU A 112 -22.71 11.04 40.12
N ASP A 113 -23.96 11.33 39.82
CA ASP A 113 -24.66 12.47 40.45
C ASP A 113 -26.09 12.13 40.91
N GLY A 114 -26.31 10.87 41.32
CA GLY A 114 -27.64 10.40 41.67
C GLY A 114 -27.69 9.29 42.72
N LYS A 115 -27.44 9.64 43.99
CA LYS A 115 -27.88 8.95 45.23
C LYS A 115 -27.14 7.62 45.55
N LYS A 116 -26.61 7.39 46.76
CA LYS A 116 -27.16 7.65 48.11
C LYS A 116 -26.03 7.66 49.15
N ARG A 117 -26.03 8.66 50.04
CA ARG A 117 -25.61 8.49 51.45
C ARG A 117 -26.63 7.56 52.13
N PRO A 118 -26.16 6.57 52.88
CA PRO A 118 -26.38 6.56 54.33
C PRO A 118 -25.08 6.54 55.13
#